data_AF-A0A3D5IVX3-F1
#
_entry.id   AF-A0A3D5IVX3-F1
#
_cell.length_a   1.000
_cell.length_b   1.000
_cell.length_c   1.000
_cell.angle_alpha   90.00
_cell.angle_beta   90.00
_cell.angle_gamma   90.00
#
_symmetry.space_group_name_H-M   'P 1'
#
loop_
_entity.id
_entity.type
_entity.pdbx_description
1 polymer ?
#
loop_
_entity_poly.entity_id
_entity_poly.type
_entity_poly.pdbx_seq_one_letter_code
_entity_poly.pdbx_strand_id
1 'polypeptide(L)'
;MIKNLNKTIATIGMASLLFACQEKQEVKAPQAIGPTPSKEQLAWHDMEMNAFIHFTTNTFTGKEWGYGDESPEIFNPTDLDVDQWMETLQKAGFKGVILTAKHHDGFALFPSDYTEHDIANSPYKDGKGDLVKEVAESAR
;
A
#
# COMPACT_ATOMS: atom_id res chain seq x y z
N MET A 1 43.48 -62.62 -4.00
CA MET A 1 42.10 -62.34 -4.45
C MET A 1 41.38 -61.30 -3.61
N ILE A 2 41.39 -61.37 -2.27
CA ILE A 2 40.58 -60.52 -1.38
C ILE A 2 40.94 -59.01 -1.45
N LYS A 3 42.22 -58.66 -1.64
CA LYS A 3 42.66 -57.24 -1.73
C LYS A 3 42.15 -56.50 -2.97
N ASN A 4 41.91 -57.20 -4.08
CA ASN A 4 41.40 -56.59 -5.31
C ASN A 4 39.88 -56.38 -5.23
N LEU A 5 39.16 -57.25 -4.50
CA LEU A 5 37.73 -57.11 -4.26
C LEU A 5 37.41 -55.85 -3.46
N ASN A 6 38.19 -55.56 -2.41
CA ASN A 6 38.00 -54.36 -1.59
C ASN A 6 38.33 -53.06 -2.36
N LYS A 7 39.30 -53.08 -3.28
CA LYS A 7 39.55 -51.94 -4.17
C LYS A 7 38.39 -51.72 -5.14
N THR A 8 37.87 -52.78 -5.76
CA THR A 8 36.72 -52.67 -6.68
C THR A 8 35.46 -52.19 -5.97
N ILE A 9 35.18 -52.65 -4.75
CA ILE A 9 34.03 -52.19 -3.94
C ILE A 9 34.21 -50.70 -3.56
N ALA A 10 35.42 -50.28 -3.17
CA ALA A 10 35.70 -48.88 -2.85
C ALA A 10 35.56 -47.96 -4.07
N THR A 11 36.00 -48.38 -5.26
CA THR A 11 35.85 -47.59 -6.49
C THR A 11 34.40 -47.47 -6.94
N ILE A 12 33.59 -48.52 -6.78
CA ILE A 12 32.15 -48.51 -7.10
C ILE A 12 31.37 -47.62 -6.13
N GLY A 13 31.71 -47.66 -4.82
CA GLY A 13 31.10 -46.80 -3.80
C GLY A 13 31.40 -45.31 -3.99
N MET A 14 32.63 -44.98 -4.42
CA MET A 14 33.03 -43.59 -4.72
C MET A 14 32.34 -43.05 -5.99
N ALA A 15 32.12 -43.89 -7.00
CA ALA A 15 31.42 -43.52 -8.23
C ALA A 15 29.91 -43.30 -8.02
N SER A 16 29.29 -44.00 -7.07
CA SER A 16 27.86 -43.85 -6.74
C SER A 16 27.57 -42.62 -5.85
N LEU A 17 28.53 -42.16 -5.05
CA LEU A 17 28.45 -40.88 -4.33
C LEU A 17 28.52 -39.65 -5.24
N LEU A 18 29.16 -39.75 -6.41
CA LEU A 18 29.22 -38.66 -7.39
C LEU A 18 27.94 -38.52 -8.24
N PHE A 19 27.12 -39.57 -8.35
CA PHE A 19 25.82 -39.51 -9.04
C PHE A 19 24.65 -39.06 -8.15
N ALA A 20 24.84 -39.01 -6.83
CA ALA A 20 23.82 -38.54 -5.89
C ALA A 20 23.63 -37.01 -5.91
N CYS A 21 24.59 -36.27 -6.49
CA CYS A 21 24.43 -34.88 -6.86
C CYS A 21 23.92 -34.79 -8.30
N GLN A 22 22.65 -35.14 -8.54
CA GLN A 22 21.99 -34.64 -9.74
C GLN A 22 22.04 -33.11 -9.71
N GLU A 23 22.51 -32.50 -10.81
CA GLU A 23 22.30 -31.08 -11.07
C GLU A 23 20.84 -30.75 -10.74
N LYS A 24 20.59 -29.69 -9.96
CA LYS A 24 19.24 -29.18 -9.71
C LYS A 24 18.59 -28.98 -11.07
N GLN A 25 17.68 -29.88 -11.43
CA GLN A 25 16.97 -29.79 -12.68
C GLN A 25 16.12 -28.52 -12.60
N GLU A 26 16.50 -27.50 -13.36
CA GLU A 26 15.83 -26.22 -13.34
C GLU A 26 14.47 -26.40 -14.04
N VAL A 27 13.43 -26.66 -13.24
CA VAL A 27 12.06 -26.80 -13.74
C VAL A 27 11.59 -25.42 -14.17
N LYS A 28 11.41 -25.23 -15.48
CA LYS A 28 10.87 -23.98 -16.04
C LYS A 28 9.45 -23.77 -15.52
N ALA A 29 9.13 -22.52 -15.18
CA ALA A 29 7.77 -22.12 -14.87
C ALA A 29 6.83 -22.47 -16.04
N PRO A 30 5.57 -22.87 -15.77
CA PRO A 30 4.61 -23.15 -16.81
C PRO A 30 4.35 -21.90 -17.67
N GLN A 31 3.98 -22.11 -18.92
CA GLN A 31 3.52 -21.01 -19.77
C GLN A 31 2.22 -20.43 -19.20
N ALA A 32 2.16 -19.11 -19.08
CA ALA A 32 0.95 -18.43 -18.64
C ALA A 32 -0.21 -18.67 -19.63
N ILE A 33 -1.44 -18.72 -19.11
CA ILE A 33 -2.67 -18.80 -19.91
C ILE A 33 -3.45 -17.52 -19.67
N GLY A 34 -3.56 -16.67 -20.70
CA GLY A 34 -4.25 -15.38 -20.62
C GLY A 34 -3.41 -14.24 -20.01
N PRO A 35 -4.03 -13.11 -19.65
CA PRO A 35 -3.34 -11.99 -19.02
C PRO A 35 -2.73 -12.38 -17.68
N THR A 36 -1.51 -11.93 -17.43
CA THR A 36 -0.85 -12.03 -16.12
C THR A 36 -0.75 -10.64 -15.50
N PRO A 37 -0.74 -10.52 -14.16
CA PRO A 37 -0.63 -9.23 -13.51
C PRO A 37 0.73 -8.60 -13.84
N SER A 38 0.75 -7.27 -14.00
CA SER A 38 1.99 -6.51 -13.93
C SER A 38 2.60 -6.62 -12.52
N LYS A 39 3.86 -6.20 -12.38
CA LYS A 39 4.53 -6.20 -11.08
C LYS A 39 3.79 -5.32 -10.06
N GLU A 40 3.24 -4.21 -10.52
CA GLU A 40 2.49 -3.24 -9.71
C GLU A 40 1.13 -3.80 -9.29
N GLN A 41 0.44 -4.53 -10.19
CA GLN A 41 -0.80 -5.21 -9.86
C GLN A 41 -0.58 -6.32 -8.82
N LEU A 42 0.51 -7.08 -8.94
CA LEU A 42 0.86 -8.12 -7.98
C LEU A 42 1.27 -7.49 -6.63
N ALA A 43 2.09 -6.44 -6.64
CA ALA A 43 2.47 -5.72 -5.42
C ALA A 43 1.23 -5.14 -4.69
N TRP A 44 0.27 -4.57 -5.42
CA TRP A 44 -1.00 -4.12 -4.84
C TRP A 44 -1.84 -5.29 -4.31
N HIS A 45 -1.88 -6.40 -5.03
CA HIS A 45 -2.58 -7.60 -4.58
C HIS A 45 -2.01 -8.14 -3.26
N ASP A 46 -0.68 -8.18 -3.13
CA ASP A 46 0.04 -8.63 -1.93
C ASP A 46 -0.20 -7.73 -0.70
N MET A 47 -0.75 -6.52 -0.87
CA MET A 47 -1.15 -5.66 0.24
C MET A 47 -2.37 -6.20 0.99
N GLU A 48 -3.21 -7.02 0.34
CA GLU A 48 -4.44 -7.63 0.86
C GLU A 48 -5.52 -6.64 1.37
N MET A 49 -5.21 -5.85 2.40
CA MET A 49 -6.11 -4.89 3.05
C MET A 49 -5.56 -3.47 3.03
N ASN A 50 -6.33 -2.55 2.47
CA ASN A 50 -6.09 -1.11 2.46
C ASN A 50 -7.28 -0.36 3.05
N ALA A 51 -7.02 0.78 3.68
CA ALA A 51 -8.05 1.62 4.31
C ALA A 51 -8.45 2.77 3.39
N PHE A 52 -9.72 3.16 3.45
CA PHE A 52 -10.24 4.35 2.76
C PHE A 52 -10.71 5.35 3.80
N ILE A 53 -10.13 6.55 3.82
CA ILE A 53 -10.54 7.67 4.67
C ILE A 53 -11.35 8.66 3.83
N HIS A 54 -12.65 8.75 4.14
CA HIS A 54 -13.52 9.82 3.63
C HIS A 54 -13.57 10.94 4.66
N PHE A 55 -13.03 12.10 4.29
CA PHE A 55 -13.02 13.29 5.13
C PHE A 55 -13.03 14.53 4.24
N THR A 56 -14.01 15.42 4.44
CA THR A 56 -14.18 16.67 3.67
C THR A 56 -15.21 17.56 4.38
N THR A 57 -15.63 18.67 3.77
CA THR A 57 -16.73 19.53 4.22
C THR A 57 -18.01 18.76 4.57
N ASN A 58 -18.27 17.65 3.86
CA ASN A 58 -19.38 16.73 4.11
C ASN A 58 -19.43 16.16 5.54
N THR A 59 -18.26 15.95 6.17
CA THR A 59 -18.15 15.53 7.57
C THR A 59 -18.82 16.54 8.52
N PHE A 60 -18.82 17.82 8.17
CA PHE A 60 -19.37 18.91 8.96
C PHE A 60 -20.83 19.24 8.58
N THR A 61 -21.28 18.83 7.39
CA THR A 61 -22.67 19.05 6.94
C THR A 61 -23.57 17.83 7.16
N GLY A 62 -23.01 16.67 7.49
CA GLY A 62 -23.75 15.41 7.66
C GLY A 62 -24.31 14.87 6.34
N LYS A 63 -23.74 15.27 5.20
CA LYS A 63 -24.11 14.78 3.88
C LYS A 63 -23.17 13.65 3.46
N GLU A 64 -23.67 12.70 2.70
CA GLU A 64 -22.80 11.76 1.99
C GLU A 64 -22.17 12.42 0.76
N TRP A 65 -22.99 13.12 -0.02
CA TRP A 65 -22.57 13.90 -1.20
C TRP A 65 -22.94 15.37 -0.98
N GLY A 66 -21.93 16.23 -0.89
CA GLY A 66 -22.11 17.67 -0.91
C GLY A 66 -22.52 18.19 -2.29
N TYR A 67 -22.99 19.43 -2.33
CA TYR A 67 -23.46 20.06 -3.57
C TYR A 67 -22.38 20.93 -4.23
N GLY A 68 -21.28 21.18 -3.54
CA GLY A 68 -20.18 22.04 -3.97
C GLY A 68 -20.42 23.53 -3.70
N ASP A 69 -21.46 23.85 -2.92
CA ASP A 69 -21.76 25.20 -2.42
C ASP A 69 -21.42 25.35 -0.93
N GLU A 70 -20.84 24.32 -0.32
CA GLU A 70 -20.37 24.35 1.06
C GLU A 70 -19.31 25.46 1.24
N SER A 71 -19.47 26.29 2.27
CA SER A 71 -18.47 27.31 2.59
C SER A 71 -17.19 26.64 3.12
N PRO A 72 -15.98 26.98 2.63
CA PRO A 72 -14.72 26.53 3.21
C PRO A 72 -14.59 26.76 4.72
N GLU A 73 -15.25 27.78 5.26
CA GLU A 73 -15.26 28.14 6.69
C GLU A 73 -15.77 27.02 7.60
N ILE A 74 -16.59 26.10 7.09
CA ILE A 74 -17.12 24.99 7.89
C ILE A 74 -16.07 23.90 8.13
N PHE A 75 -15.00 23.87 7.33
CA PHE A 75 -13.92 22.93 7.49
C PHE A 75 -12.99 23.40 8.62
N ASN A 76 -13.30 22.96 9.85
CA ASN A 76 -12.53 23.35 11.03
C ASN A 76 -12.50 22.23 12.09
N PRO A 77 -11.79 21.12 11.84
CA PRO A 77 -11.67 20.07 12.85
C PRO A 77 -10.90 20.58 14.07
N THR A 78 -11.42 20.34 15.28
CA THR A 78 -10.90 20.92 16.52
C THR A 78 -9.69 20.18 17.07
N ASP A 79 -9.68 18.85 16.96
CA ASP A 79 -8.69 17.96 17.57
C ASP A 79 -8.21 16.93 16.54
N LEU A 80 -7.93 17.38 15.31
CA LEU A 80 -7.45 16.51 14.25
C LEU A 80 -6.04 15.99 14.57
N ASP A 81 -5.92 14.66 14.58
CA ASP A 81 -4.66 13.94 14.77
C ASP A 81 -4.57 12.83 13.72
N VAL A 82 -3.74 13.05 12.69
CA VAL A 82 -3.51 12.06 11.62
C VAL A 82 -2.68 10.88 12.08
N ASP A 83 -1.83 11.06 13.11
CA ASP A 83 -1.03 9.97 13.68
C ASP A 83 -1.95 8.98 14.38
N GLN A 84 -2.98 9.47 15.07
CA GLN A 84 -4.02 8.62 15.63
C GLN A 84 -4.71 7.76 14.56
N TRP A 85 -4.94 8.30 13.35
CA TRP A 85 -5.51 7.53 12.25
C TRP A 85 -4.53 6.44 11.81
N MET A 86 -3.28 6.78 11.50
CA MET A 86 -2.29 5.83 10.99
C MET A 86 -1.96 4.75 12.00
N GLU A 87 -1.80 5.09 13.28
CA GLU A 87 -1.60 4.13 14.36
C GLU A 87 -2.75 3.12 14.45
N THR A 88 -3.99 3.61 14.35
CA THR A 88 -5.18 2.76 14.43
C THR A 88 -5.24 1.80 13.24
N LEU A 89 -4.96 2.30 12.03
CA LEU A 89 -4.96 1.49 10.82
C LEU A 89 -3.84 0.45 10.83
N GLN A 90 -2.64 0.84 11.29
CA GLN A 90 -1.50 -0.07 11.43
C GLN A 90 -1.81 -1.18 12.44
N LYS A 91 -2.37 -0.84 13.61
CA LYS A 91 -2.80 -1.82 14.63
C LYS A 91 -3.88 -2.77 14.11
N ALA A 92 -4.73 -2.31 13.20
CA ALA A 92 -5.76 -3.12 12.53
C ALA A 92 -5.23 -3.98 11.36
N GLY A 93 -3.96 -3.83 10.98
CA GLY A 93 -3.31 -4.66 9.96
C GLY A 93 -3.37 -4.14 8.52
N PHE A 94 -3.88 -2.92 8.30
CA PHE A 94 -3.90 -2.32 6.97
C PHE A 94 -2.48 -2.05 6.44
N LYS A 95 -2.28 -2.25 5.14
CA LYS A 95 -1.00 -2.07 4.45
C LYS A 95 -0.87 -0.75 3.69
N GLY A 96 -1.96 0.00 3.59
CA GLY A 96 -2.00 1.29 2.93
C GLY A 96 -3.27 2.05 3.26
N VAL A 97 -3.24 3.35 2.95
CA VAL A 97 -4.34 4.28 3.15
C VAL A 97 -4.62 5.04 1.86
N ILE A 98 -5.89 5.22 1.55
CA ILE A 98 -6.40 6.00 0.42
C ILE A 98 -7.25 7.13 1.01
N LEU A 99 -6.80 8.37 0.83
CA LEU A 99 -7.49 9.57 1.30
C LEU A 99 -8.29 10.20 0.14
N THR A 100 -9.51 10.67 0.42
CA THR A 100 -10.26 11.54 -0.49
C THR A 100 -9.62 12.93 -0.55
N ALA A 101 -8.50 13.11 -1.25
CA ALA A 101 -7.84 14.42 -1.40
C ALA A 101 -8.78 15.52 -1.94
N LYS A 102 -9.81 15.09 -2.70
CA LYS A 102 -10.99 15.85 -3.08
C LYS A 102 -12.15 14.87 -3.29
N HIS A 103 -13.36 15.23 -2.85
CA HIS A 103 -14.57 14.43 -3.09
C HIS A 103 -15.47 15.08 -4.18
N HIS A 104 -16.73 14.66 -4.32
CA HIS A 104 -17.66 15.15 -5.35
C HIS A 104 -18.06 16.62 -5.18
N ASP A 105 -18.14 17.09 -3.93
CA ASP A 105 -18.35 18.49 -3.56
C ASP A 105 -17.24 19.42 -4.09
N GLY A 106 -16.05 18.87 -4.31
CA GLY A 106 -14.95 19.59 -4.94
C GLY A 106 -14.03 20.32 -3.99
N PHE A 107 -14.26 20.25 -2.67
CA PHE A 107 -13.37 20.85 -1.67
C PHE A 107 -12.04 20.09 -1.64
N ALA A 108 -10.94 20.78 -1.91
CA ALA A 108 -9.60 20.18 -1.90
C ALA A 108 -8.96 20.26 -0.51
N LEU A 109 -8.44 19.12 -0.02
CA LEU A 109 -7.81 18.99 1.31
C LEU A 109 -6.34 19.46 1.35
N PHE A 110 -5.90 20.16 0.32
CA PHE A 110 -4.55 20.67 0.15
C PHE A 110 -4.63 22.07 -0.49
N PRO A 111 -3.65 22.96 -0.24
CA PRO A 111 -3.63 24.29 -0.85
C PRO A 111 -3.39 24.17 -2.35
N SER A 112 -4.43 24.35 -3.15
CA SER A 112 -4.41 24.11 -4.59
C SER A 112 -4.11 25.41 -5.35
N ASP A 113 -3.20 25.36 -6.31
CA ASP A 113 -2.95 26.51 -7.21
C ASP A 113 -4.10 26.75 -8.21
N TYR A 114 -5.14 25.91 -8.22
CA TYR A 114 -6.13 25.84 -9.30
C TYR A 114 -7.58 26.10 -8.86
N THR A 115 -7.85 26.30 -7.57
CA THR A 115 -9.20 26.58 -7.06
C THR A 115 -9.14 27.30 -5.71
N GLU A 116 -10.11 28.15 -5.41
CA GLU A 116 -10.29 28.77 -4.09
C GLU A 116 -11.19 27.91 -3.18
N HIS A 117 -11.83 26.88 -3.73
CA HIS A 117 -12.62 25.93 -2.94
C HIS A 117 -11.72 24.83 -2.36
N ASP A 118 -10.89 25.23 -1.40
CA ASP A 118 -9.85 24.40 -0.80
C ASP A 118 -9.56 24.76 0.67
N ILE A 119 -8.69 23.95 1.29
CA ILE A 119 -8.31 24.07 2.70
C ILE A 119 -7.62 25.39 3.06
N ALA A 120 -6.97 26.06 2.09
CA ALA A 120 -6.29 27.33 2.33
C ALA A 120 -7.28 28.46 2.65
N ASN A 121 -8.51 28.35 2.17
CA ASN A 121 -9.60 29.28 2.44
C ASN A 121 -10.48 28.86 3.63
N SER A 122 -10.02 27.89 4.44
CA SER A 122 -10.68 27.46 5.67
C SER A 122 -9.92 27.95 6.92
N PRO A 123 -10.56 27.99 8.11
CA PRO A 123 -9.89 28.35 9.35
C PRO A 123 -8.89 27.27 9.83
N TYR A 124 -8.88 26.08 9.22
CA TYR A 124 -7.97 25.00 9.60
C TYR A 124 -6.51 25.47 9.53
N LYS A 125 -5.84 25.46 10.70
CA LYS A 125 -4.46 25.95 10.87
C LYS A 125 -4.22 27.34 10.26
N ASP A 126 -5.18 28.24 10.46
CA ASP A 126 -5.13 29.62 9.94
C ASP A 126 -4.95 29.69 8.41
N GLY A 127 -5.57 28.78 7.67
CA GLY A 127 -5.47 28.69 6.21
C GLY A 127 -4.13 28.15 5.70
N LYS A 128 -3.30 27.58 6.58
CA LYS A 128 -1.96 27.05 6.23
C LYS A 128 -1.87 25.53 6.31
N GLY A 129 -2.99 24.85 6.56
CA GLY A 129 -3.04 23.40 6.63
C GLY A 129 -2.88 22.75 5.25
N ASP A 130 -2.33 21.53 5.25
CA ASP A 130 -2.28 20.64 4.09
C ASP A 130 -2.51 19.22 4.59
N LEU A 131 -3.77 18.79 4.60
CA LEU A 131 -4.14 17.52 5.18
C LEU A 131 -3.64 16.34 4.34
N VAL A 132 -3.51 16.52 3.02
CA VAL A 132 -2.89 15.49 2.16
C VAL A 132 -1.44 15.27 2.55
N LYS A 133 -0.68 16.36 2.77
CA LYS A 133 0.71 16.27 3.25
C LYS A 133 0.80 15.65 4.63
N GLU A 134 -0.03 16.08 5.58
CA GLU A 134 -0.04 15.55 6.95
C GLU A 134 -0.30 14.03 6.97
N VAL A 135 -1.30 13.55 6.23
CA VAL A 135 -1.58 12.12 6.10
C VAL A 135 -0.42 11.38 5.42
N ALA A 136 0.15 11.95 4.36
CA ALA A 136 1.28 11.34 3.65
C ALA A 136 2.56 11.28 4.50
N GLU A 137 2.79 12.26 5.38
CA GLU A 137 3.92 12.26 6.31
C GLU A 137 3.74 11.23 7.42
N SER A 138 2.54 11.14 8.00
CA SER A 138 2.21 10.16 9.04
C SER A 138 2.23 8.71 8.54
N ALA A 139 1.87 8.48 7.28
CA ALA A 139 1.81 7.14 6.68
C ALA A 139 3.18 6.57 6.26
N ARG A 140 4.27 7.36 6.28
CA ARG A 140 5.62 6.94 5.83
C ARG A 140 6.42 6.26 6.92
#